data_AF-A0AAD5VQ35-F1
#
_entry.id   AF-A0AAD5VQ35-F1
#
_cell.length_a   1.000
_cell.length_b   1.000
_cell.length_c   1.000
_cell.angle_alpha   90.00
_cell.angle_beta   90.00
_cell.angle_gamma   90.00
#
_symmetry.space_group_name_H-M   'P 1'
#
loop_
_entity.id
_entity.type
_entity.pdbx_description
1 polymer ?
#
loop_
_entity_poly.entity_id
_entity_poly.type
_entity_poly.pdbx_seq_one_letter_code
_entity_poly.pdbx_strand_id
1 'polypeptide(L)'
;MATTADSIPIETSHEDMIHDAQLDYYGKRLATCSSDRMVKVFDVVDGEAQRSSGGHTLKGHTGPVWQVAWAHPKYGHILASCSYDGKVLIWKEQTPQGGWIKIGEHSLHTASVNSVSWAPHELGAILACASSDGKLSVLTFKNDGQWDADIFNGHAIGCNSVSWAPAVLPGSLITPQQTPAAPGQQPSTQAPSVKRFASAGCDNLVKIWGYREDSQSWVEEETLEGHTDWVRDVAWAPNIGLARSYIATASQDKSVLIWTKDSPTSPWVKTALDPSSSLASAGGAQPPAGKFPDVVWRVSWSLSANLLSVSCGDGKVTLWKEDSKGNWECVSEVTS
;
A
#
# COMPACT_ATOMS: atom_id res chain seq x y z
N MET A 1 -9.13 18.54 -27.10
CA MET A 1 -8.03 18.98 -26.21
C MET A 1 -8.65 19.29 -24.86
N ALA A 2 -8.51 18.40 -23.89
CA ALA A 2 -8.84 18.75 -22.51
C ALA A 2 -7.77 19.76 -22.07
N THR A 3 -8.16 21.01 -21.87
CA THR A 3 -7.33 22.00 -21.19
C THR A 3 -7.01 21.44 -19.82
N THR A 4 -5.73 21.15 -19.56
CA THR A 4 -5.25 20.85 -18.22
C THR A 4 -5.54 22.08 -17.37
N ALA A 5 -6.59 22.01 -16.55
CA ALA A 5 -6.79 23.01 -15.51
C ALA A 5 -5.51 23.06 -14.67
N ASP A 6 -5.01 24.27 -14.40
CA ASP A 6 -3.84 24.45 -13.57
C ASP A 6 -4.04 23.73 -12.23
N SER A 7 -3.04 22.95 -11.80
CA SER A 7 -3.10 22.22 -10.53
C SER A 7 -3.24 23.19 -9.37
N ILE A 8 -4.28 23.00 -8.54
CA ILE A 8 -4.55 23.87 -7.40
C ILE A 8 -3.85 23.30 -6.16
N PRO A 9 -2.89 24.03 -5.54
CA PRO A 9 -2.26 23.56 -4.31
C PRO A 9 -3.24 23.59 -3.14
N ILE A 10 -3.18 22.56 -2.30
CA ILE A 10 -3.98 22.44 -1.08
C ILE A 10 -3.11 22.84 0.10
N GLU A 11 -3.49 23.91 0.80
CA GLU A 11 -2.86 24.28 2.06
C GLU A 11 -3.45 23.43 3.19
N THR A 12 -2.66 22.47 3.68
CA THR A 12 -3.09 21.53 4.71
C THR A 12 -3.03 22.11 6.14
N SER A 13 -2.38 23.27 6.29
CA SER A 13 -2.12 23.95 7.58
C SER A 13 -1.45 23.04 8.62
N HIS A 14 -0.73 22.00 8.21
CA HIS A 14 0.10 21.21 9.13
C HIS A 14 1.27 22.07 9.61
N GLU A 15 1.70 21.87 10.86
CA GLU A 15 2.78 22.66 11.49
C GLU A 15 4.16 22.00 11.29
N ASP A 16 4.19 20.81 10.71
CA ASP A 16 5.40 20.00 10.51
C ASP A 16 5.28 19.11 9.25
N MET A 17 6.35 18.39 8.91
CA MET A 17 6.48 17.55 7.72
C MET A 17 5.30 16.57 7.56
N ILE A 18 4.76 16.52 6.34
CA ILE A 18 3.67 15.63 5.94
C ILE A 18 4.31 14.33 5.44
N HIS A 19 3.84 13.19 5.94
CA HIS A 19 4.40 11.88 5.61
C HIS A 19 3.59 11.11 4.57
N ASP A 20 2.27 11.31 4.55
CA ASP A 20 1.37 10.64 3.61
C ASP A 20 0.14 11.51 3.31
N ALA A 21 -0.40 11.31 2.12
CA ALA A 21 -1.59 11.98 1.62
C ALA A 21 -2.36 11.01 0.71
N GLN A 22 -3.58 10.64 1.10
CA GLN A 22 -4.39 9.64 0.39
C GLN A 22 -5.80 10.17 0.11
N LEU A 23 -6.22 10.03 -1.14
CA LEU A 23 -7.61 10.24 -1.54
C LEU A 23 -8.46 9.02 -1.14
N ASP A 24 -9.74 9.26 -0.84
CA ASP A 24 -10.71 8.19 -0.68
C ASP A 24 -11.05 7.53 -2.03
N TYR A 25 -11.84 6.46 -1.97
CA TYR A 25 -12.22 5.67 -3.14
C TYR A 25 -12.89 6.51 -4.26
N TYR A 26 -13.60 7.58 -3.91
CA TYR A 26 -14.31 8.43 -4.87
C TYR A 26 -13.53 9.71 -5.24
N GLY A 27 -12.36 9.95 -4.66
CA GLY A 27 -11.59 11.18 -4.86
C GLY A 27 -12.27 12.43 -4.30
N LYS A 28 -13.19 12.28 -3.34
CA LYS A 28 -13.97 13.36 -2.72
C LYS A 28 -13.49 13.72 -1.32
N ARG A 29 -12.59 12.93 -0.74
CA ARG A 29 -11.95 13.19 0.54
C ARG A 29 -10.45 13.02 0.39
N LEU A 30 -9.69 13.94 0.96
CA LEU A 30 -8.23 13.83 1.10
C LEU A 30 -7.88 13.71 2.58
N ALA A 31 -7.17 12.65 2.96
CA ALA A 31 -6.56 12.53 4.28
C ALA A 31 -5.07 12.84 4.19
N THR A 32 -4.55 13.64 5.12
CA THR A 32 -3.12 13.94 5.26
C THR A 32 -2.66 13.67 6.68
N CYS A 33 -1.42 13.22 6.84
CA CYS A 33 -0.85 12.96 8.17
C CYS A 33 0.58 13.51 8.30
N SER A 34 0.94 13.95 9.51
CA SER A 34 2.15 14.74 9.73
C SER A 34 2.86 14.39 11.04
N SER A 35 4.11 14.84 11.15
CA SER A 35 4.89 14.90 12.39
C SER A 35 4.22 15.72 13.50
N ASP A 36 3.27 16.60 13.16
CA ASP A 36 2.47 17.36 14.15
C ASP A 36 1.52 16.49 14.99
N ARG A 37 1.48 15.18 14.69
CA ARG A 37 0.71 14.12 15.36
C ARG A 37 -0.79 14.14 15.01
N MET A 38 -1.16 14.92 14.00
CA MET A 38 -2.53 15.07 13.56
C MET A 38 -2.76 14.36 12.22
N VAL A 39 -3.98 13.88 12.05
CA VAL A 39 -4.51 13.54 10.73
C VAL A 39 -5.57 14.58 10.38
N LYS A 40 -5.53 15.10 9.16
CA LYS A 40 -6.53 16.05 8.68
C LYS A 40 -7.28 15.48 7.49
N VAL A 41 -8.60 15.66 7.49
CA VAL A 41 -9.47 15.22 6.39
C VAL A 41 -10.13 16.43 5.74
N PHE A 42 -10.01 16.53 4.43
CA PHE A 42 -10.51 17.62 3.61
C PHE A 42 -11.53 17.11 2.60
N ASP A 43 -12.54 17.94 2.33
CA ASP A 43 -13.51 17.70 1.29
C ASP A 43 -13.00 18.24 -0.05
N VAL A 44 -12.97 17.38 -1.06
CA VAL A 44 -12.54 17.71 -2.43
C VAL A 44 -13.80 17.76 -3.30
N VAL A 45 -14.15 18.95 -3.77
CA VAL A 45 -15.34 19.20 -4.61
C VAL A 45 -14.88 19.82 -5.93
N ASP A 46 -15.18 19.19 -7.06
CA ASP A 46 -14.87 19.70 -8.40
C ASP A 46 -13.38 20.04 -8.65
N GLY A 47 -12.46 19.29 -8.01
CA GLY A 47 -11.01 19.52 -8.13
C GLY A 47 -10.49 20.69 -7.29
N GLU A 48 -11.39 21.45 -6.66
CA GLU A 48 -11.08 22.39 -5.61
C GLU A 48 -11.27 21.68 -4.27
N ALA A 49 -10.19 21.51 -3.50
CA ALA A 49 -10.38 21.31 -2.07
C ALA A 49 -11.11 22.55 -1.57
N GLN A 50 -12.39 22.42 -1.23
CA GLN A 50 -13.16 23.54 -0.75
C GLN A 50 -12.40 24.10 0.44
N ARG A 51 -11.92 25.35 0.30
CA ARG A 51 -11.35 26.19 1.36
C ARG A 51 -12.40 26.55 2.42
N SER A 52 -13.39 25.69 2.61
CA SER A 52 -14.54 25.87 3.47
C SER A 52 -14.15 25.38 4.85
N SER A 53 -13.57 26.30 5.62
CA SER A 53 -13.45 26.25 7.08
C SER A 53 -12.85 24.96 7.66
N GLY A 54 -11.51 24.86 7.65
CA GLY A 54 -10.73 24.00 8.55
C GLY A 54 -11.10 22.51 8.53
N GLY A 55 -10.47 21.75 7.63
CA GLY A 55 -10.63 20.29 7.53
C GLY A 55 -10.64 19.59 8.89
N HIS A 56 -11.35 18.47 8.98
CA HIS A 56 -11.53 17.75 10.23
C HIS A 56 -10.18 17.29 10.77
N THR A 57 -9.80 17.81 11.94
CA THR A 57 -8.55 17.45 12.59
C THR A 57 -8.78 16.32 13.59
N LEU A 58 -8.20 15.16 13.29
CA LEU A 58 -8.27 13.96 14.11
C LEU A 58 -7.12 13.97 15.10
N LYS A 59 -7.45 14.11 16.39
CA LYS A 59 -6.47 14.15 17.49
C LYS A 59 -6.55 12.84 18.28
N GLY A 60 -5.43 12.16 18.44
CA GLY A 60 -5.38 10.93 19.23
C GLY A 60 -3.98 10.30 19.34
N HIS A 61 -3.13 10.50 18.34
CA HIS A 61 -1.75 10.03 18.38
C HIS A 61 -0.86 10.88 19.29
N THR A 62 0.14 10.23 19.89
CA THR A 62 1.13 10.90 20.75
C THR A 62 2.48 11.12 20.07
N GLY A 63 2.67 10.58 18.86
CA GLY A 63 3.86 10.73 18.03
C GLY A 63 3.54 11.00 16.55
N PRO A 64 4.57 11.23 15.71
CA PRO A 64 4.40 11.43 14.27
C PRO A 64 3.50 10.37 13.63
N VAL A 65 2.61 10.79 12.73
CA VAL A 65 1.72 9.86 12.01
C VAL A 65 2.32 9.58 10.63
N TRP A 66 2.61 8.32 10.35
CA TRP A 66 3.41 7.91 9.19
C TRP A 66 2.58 7.63 7.94
N GLN A 67 1.42 7.00 8.10
CA GLN A 67 0.58 6.58 6.99
C GLN A 67 -0.89 6.62 7.36
N VAL A 68 -1.73 6.87 6.36
CA VAL A 68 -3.18 6.77 6.44
C VAL A 68 -3.71 5.84 5.37
N ALA A 69 -4.80 5.12 5.65
CA ALA A 69 -5.42 4.23 4.67
C ALA A 69 -6.94 4.25 4.77
N TRP A 70 -7.61 4.49 3.64
CA TRP A 70 -9.06 4.48 3.53
C TRP A 70 -9.59 3.06 3.39
N ALA A 71 -10.63 2.72 4.16
CA ALA A 71 -11.36 1.48 3.96
C ALA A 71 -12.27 1.57 2.72
N HIS A 72 -12.68 0.42 2.20
CA HIS A 72 -13.65 0.39 1.11
C HIS A 72 -15.00 1.00 1.55
N PRO A 73 -15.64 1.86 0.73
CA PRO A 73 -16.83 2.63 1.11
C PRO A 73 -18.04 1.78 1.52
N LYS A 74 -18.08 0.50 1.15
CA LYS A 74 -19.12 -0.44 1.59
C LYS A 74 -19.16 -0.63 3.12
N TYR A 75 -18.07 -0.33 3.82
CA TYR A 75 -17.99 -0.38 5.29
C TYR A 75 -18.28 0.99 5.94
N GLY A 76 -18.61 1.99 5.13
CA GLY A 76 -18.71 3.40 5.52
C GLY A 76 -17.40 4.15 5.33
N HIS A 77 -17.40 5.43 5.69
CA HIS A 77 -16.22 6.30 5.64
C HIS A 77 -15.34 6.01 6.85
N ILE A 78 -14.42 5.06 6.69
CA ILE A 78 -13.47 4.62 7.72
C ILE A 78 -12.05 4.93 7.25
N LEU A 79 -11.24 5.46 8.16
CA LEU A 79 -9.83 5.78 7.95
C LEU A 79 -9.00 5.09 9.03
N ALA A 80 -7.92 4.43 8.65
CA ALA A 80 -6.90 3.94 9.56
C ALA A 80 -5.70 4.89 9.54
N SER A 81 -5.07 5.10 10.70
CA SER A 81 -3.81 5.84 10.81
C SER A 81 -2.82 5.10 11.70
N CYS A 82 -1.54 5.13 11.34
CA CYS A 82 -0.47 4.53 12.13
C CYS A 82 0.63 5.54 12.49
N SER A 83 1.25 5.34 13.64
CA SER A 83 2.15 6.34 14.22
C SER A 83 3.37 5.73 14.90
N TYR A 84 4.36 6.59 15.08
CA TYR A 84 5.53 6.35 15.92
C TYR A 84 5.20 5.96 17.37
N ASP A 85 4.02 6.31 17.87
CA ASP A 85 3.56 5.93 19.22
C ASP A 85 3.24 4.43 19.40
N GLY A 86 3.38 3.63 18.34
CA GLY A 86 3.11 2.19 18.36
C GLY A 86 1.63 1.85 18.27
N LYS A 87 0.77 2.82 17.92
CA LYS A 87 -0.67 2.65 17.83
C LYS A 87 -1.17 2.72 16.40
N VAL A 88 -2.24 1.97 16.16
CA VAL A 88 -3.10 2.13 14.99
C VAL A 88 -4.46 2.60 15.48
N LEU A 89 -4.91 3.75 14.96
CA LEU A 89 -6.21 4.32 15.29
C LEU A 89 -7.15 4.16 14.10
N ILE A 90 -8.39 3.76 14.40
CA ILE A 90 -9.45 3.62 13.40
C ILE A 90 -10.47 4.73 13.65
N TRP A 91 -10.68 5.54 12.62
CA TRP A 91 -11.57 6.68 12.62
C TRP A 91 -12.78 6.40 11.73
N LYS A 92 -13.95 6.88 12.14
CA LYS A 92 -15.17 6.78 11.34
C LYS A 92 -15.90 8.11 11.33
N GLU A 93 -16.32 8.52 10.14
CA GLU A 93 -17.18 9.68 9.96
C GLU A 93 -18.60 9.37 10.48
N GLN A 94 -19.18 10.31 11.23
CA GLN A 94 -20.53 10.22 11.77
C GLN A 94 -21.52 10.89 10.81
N THR A 95 -22.44 10.09 10.26
CA THR A 95 -23.59 10.59 9.49
C THR A 95 -24.84 10.58 10.38
N PRO A 96 -25.68 11.63 10.41
CA PRO A 96 -25.67 12.87 9.61
C PRO A 96 -25.02 14.08 10.29
N GLN A 97 -24.51 13.94 11.52
CA GLN A 97 -24.03 15.07 12.33
C GLN A 97 -22.76 15.74 11.79
N GLY A 98 -22.02 15.05 10.91
CA GLY A 98 -20.72 15.48 10.43
C GLY A 98 -19.66 15.33 11.52
N GLY A 99 -18.41 15.11 11.12
CA GLY A 99 -17.30 14.92 12.04
C GLY A 99 -16.91 13.47 12.26
N TRP A 100 -15.82 13.29 12.98
CA TRP A 100 -15.08 12.05 13.02
C TRP A 100 -14.87 11.60 14.46
N ILE A 101 -15.07 10.30 14.69
CA ILE A 101 -14.80 9.69 15.99
C ILE A 101 -13.80 8.56 15.86
N LYS A 102 -13.06 8.31 16.94
CA LYS A 102 -12.23 7.12 17.08
C LYS A 102 -13.12 5.94 17.47
N ILE A 103 -13.16 4.91 16.62
CA ILE A 103 -13.94 3.68 16.84
C ILE A 103 -13.09 2.47 17.24
N GLY A 104 -11.77 2.55 17.05
CA GLY A 104 -10.84 1.49 17.40
C GLY A 104 -9.46 2.05 17.74
N GLU A 105 -8.78 1.37 18.67
CA GLU A 105 -7.39 1.63 19.03
C GLU A 105 -6.68 0.29 19.20
N HIS A 106 -5.61 0.10 18.44
CA HIS A 106 -4.75 -1.07 18.54
C HIS A 106 -3.39 -0.64 19.02
N SER A 107 -2.99 -1.15 20.19
CA SER A 107 -1.73 -0.81 20.87
C SER A 107 -1.01 -2.10 21.29
N LEU A 108 -0.91 -3.06 20.37
CA LEU A 108 -0.25 -4.34 20.60
C LEU A 108 1.25 -4.30 20.26
N HIS A 109 1.66 -3.34 19.44
CA HIS A 109 3.05 -3.17 19.03
C HIS A 109 3.85 -2.42 20.09
N THR A 110 5.12 -2.82 20.26
CA THR A 110 6.01 -2.21 21.26
C THR A 110 6.90 -1.11 20.69
N ALA A 111 6.82 -0.86 19.38
CA ALA A 111 7.57 0.17 18.67
C ALA A 111 6.70 0.82 17.57
N SER A 112 7.26 1.81 16.86
CA SER A 112 6.62 2.54 15.75
C SER A 112 5.87 1.62 14.79
N VAL A 113 4.63 1.98 14.42
CA VAL A 113 3.89 1.32 13.35
C VAL A 113 4.05 2.14 12.07
N ASN A 114 4.75 1.59 11.09
CA ASN A 114 5.26 2.32 9.93
C ASN A 114 4.31 2.28 8.73
N SER A 115 3.45 1.26 8.66
CA SER A 115 2.54 1.09 7.53
C SER A 115 1.24 0.39 7.91
N VAL A 116 0.17 0.79 7.24
CA VAL A 116 -1.17 0.19 7.33
C VAL A 116 -1.76 0.04 5.93
N SER A 117 -2.43 -1.08 5.69
CA SER A 117 -3.07 -1.37 4.40
C SER A 117 -4.35 -2.16 4.57
N TRP A 118 -5.46 -1.66 4.01
CA TRP A 118 -6.74 -2.37 4.01
C TRP A 118 -6.74 -3.48 2.96
N ALA A 119 -7.28 -4.63 3.34
CA ALA A 119 -7.47 -5.75 2.44
C ALA A 119 -8.50 -5.43 1.35
N PRO A 120 -8.42 -6.11 0.20
CA PRO A 120 -9.49 -6.13 -0.79
C PRO A 120 -10.85 -6.39 -0.14
N HIS A 121 -11.83 -5.59 -0.52
CA HIS A 121 -13.15 -5.59 0.10
C HIS A 121 -13.84 -6.96 0.07
N GLU A 122 -13.55 -7.80 -0.93
CA GLU A 122 -14.05 -9.17 -1.06
C GLU A 122 -13.66 -10.06 0.12
N LEU A 123 -12.55 -9.76 0.81
CA LEU A 123 -12.04 -10.55 1.94
C LEU A 123 -12.66 -10.15 3.28
N GLY A 124 -13.27 -8.97 3.38
CA GLY A 124 -13.75 -8.40 4.63
C GLY A 124 -13.13 -7.05 4.96
N ALA A 125 -13.55 -6.47 6.08
CA ALA A 125 -12.91 -5.29 6.65
C ALA A 125 -11.70 -5.75 7.47
N ILE A 126 -10.58 -5.98 6.77
CA ILE A 126 -9.33 -6.48 7.33
C ILE A 126 -8.24 -5.44 7.10
N LEU A 127 -7.43 -5.16 8.11
CA LEU A 127 -6.32 -4.20 8.07
C LEU A 127 -5.02 -4.90 8.44
N ALA A 128 -4.00 -4.82 7.58
CA ALA A 128 -2.65 -5.27 7.90
C ALA A 128 -1.81 -4.09 8.40
N CYS A 129 -0.93 -4.34 9.37
CA CYS A 129 -0.07 -3.35 9.98
C CYS A 129 1.36 -3.89 10.09
N ALA A 130 2.35 -3.03 9.85
CA ALA A 130 3.77 -3.34 10.02
C ALA A 130 4.43 -2.42 11.06
N SER A 131 5.20 -3.01 11.97
CA SER A 131 5.91 -2.29 13.03
C SER A 131 7.41 -2.52 13.04
N SER A 132 8.15 -1.53 13.53
CA SER A 132 9.58 -1.61 13.82
C SER A 132 9.92 -2.62 14.93
N ASP A 133 8.95 -3.20 15.63
CA ASP A 133 9.19 -4.28 16.60
C ASP A 133 9.44 -5.65 15.94
N GLY A 134 9.43 -5.70 14.60
CA GLY A 134 9.63 -6.91 13.79
C GLY A 134 8.36 -7.73 13.59
N LYS A 135 7.24 -7.31 14.19
CA LYS A 135 5.96 -8.01 14.09
C LYS A 135 5.06 -7.39 13.03
N LEU A 136 4.16 -8.23 12.55
CA LEU A 136 3.03 -7.86 11.71
C LEU A 136 1.77 -8.11 12.52
N SER A 137 0.78 -7.25 12.35
CA SER A 137 -0.57 -7.51 12.87
C SER A 137 -1.61 -7.45 11.78
N VAL A 138 -2.62 -8.31 11.89
CA VAL A 138 -3.77 -8.33 11.00
C VAL A 138 -5.02 -8.21 11.84
N LEU A 139 -5.73 -7.10 11.62
CA LEU A 139 -6.90 -6.70 12.37
C LEU A 139 -8.14 -7.03 11.56
N THR A 140 -9.05 -7.83 12.09
CA THR A 140 -10.30 -8.19 11.42
C THR A 140 -11.48 -7.57 12.16
N PHE A 141 -12.22 -6.70 11.48
CA PHE A 141 -13.45 -6.15 12.02
C PHE A 141 -14.59 -7.17 11.87
N LYS A 142 -15.15 -7.58 13.01
CA LYS A 142 -16.28 -8.51 13.07
C LYS A 142 -17.60 -7.76 13.08
N ASN A 143 -18.66 -8.41 12.60
CA ASN A 143 -20.01 -7.82 12.52
C ASN A 143 -20.63 -7.51 13.90
N ASP A 144 -20.08 -8.08 14.97
CA ASP A 144 -20.45 -7.80 16.36
C ASP A 144 -19.88 -6.46 16.88
N GLY A 145 -19.09 -5.75 16.06
CA GLY A 145 -18.45 -4.50 16.41
C GLY A 145 -17.12 -4.68 17.15
N GLN A 146 -16.65 -5.92 17.34
CA GLN A 146 -15.35 -6.20 17.92
C GLN A 146 -14.26 -6.30 16.86
N TRP A 147 -13.04 -6.08 17.30
CA TRP A 147 -11.84 -6.25 16.49
C TRP A 147 -11.08 -7.47 16.98
N ASP A 148 -10.82 -8.39 16.07
CA ASP A 148 -9.85 -9.45 16.29
C ASP A 148 -8.48 -9.00 15.80
N ALA A 149 -7.43 -9.50 16.45
CA ALA A 149 -6.06 -9.10 16.15
C ALA A 149 -5.12 -10.30 16.19
N ASP A 150 -4.67 -10.72 15.00
CA ASP A 150 -3.56 -11.66 14.88
C ASP A 150 -2.26 -10.86 14.94
N ILE A 151 -1.31 -11.29 15.77
CA ILE A 151 0.04 -10.71 15.83
C ILE A 151 1.08 -11.82 15.74
N PHE A 152 2.05 -11.66 14.85
CA PHE A 152 3.07 -12.67 14.60
C PHE A 152 4.39 -12.02 14.17
N ASN A 153 5.49 -12.76 14.30
CA ASN A 153 6.81 -12.28 13.92
C ASN A 153 6.94 -12.28 12.40
N GLY A 154 7.32 -11.15 11.82
CA GLY A 154 7.51 -11.01 10.38
C GLY A 154 8.99 -10.98 9.99
N HIS A 155 9.70 -9.96 10.47
CA HIS A 155 11.07 -9.65 10.10
C HIS A 155 11.97 -9.53 11.34
N ALA A 156 13.26 -9.87 11.21
CA ALA A 156 14.14 -10.01 12.37
C ALA A 156 14.47 -8.68 13.07
N ILE A 157 14.50 -7.57 12.31
CA ILE A 157 14.90 -6.25 12.81
C ILE A 157 13.70 -5.31 12.94
N GLY A 158 12.82 -5.29 11.94
CA GLY A 158 11.68 -4.38 11.89
C GLY A 158 10.96 -4.49 10.55
N CYS A 159 9.68 -4.15 10.52
CA CYS A 159 8.84 -4.12 9.32
C CYS A 159 8.54 -2.68 8.92
N ASN A 160 8.83 -2.30 7.68
CA ASN A 160 8.63 -0.94 7.17
C ASN A 160 7.31 -0.79 6.42
N SER A 161 6.88 -1.79 5.66
CA SER A 161 5.72 -1.68 4.77
C SER A 161 4.97 -3.00 4.59
N VAL A 162 3.68 -2.89 4.30
CA VAL A 162 2.77 -3.99 3.98
C VAL A 162 1.87 -3.64 2.81
N SER A 163 1.59 -4.61 1.93
CA SER A 163 0.69 -4.43 0.79
C SER A 163 -0.07 -5.71 0.47
N TRP A 164 -1.39 -5.60 0.38
CA TRP A 164 -2.27 -6.73 0.10
C TRP A 164 -2.20 -7.20 -1.35
N ALA A 165 -2.19 -8.52 -1.52
CA ALA A 165 -2.46 -9.12 -2.81
C ALA A 165 -3.94 -8.91 -3.18
N PRO A 166 -4.26 -8.83 -4.49
CA PRO A 166 -5.64 -8.85 -4.95
C PRO A 166 -6.39 -10.11 -4.47
N ALA A 167 -7.69 -9.98 -4.17
CA ALA A 167 -8.51 -11.10 -3.71
C ALA A 167 -8.65 -12.23 -4.73
N VAL A 168 -8.50 -11.89 -6.02
CA VAL A 168 -8.69 -12.78 -7.15
C VAL A 168 -7.33 -13.16 -7.73
N LEU A 169 -7.16 -14.45 -8.03
CA LEU A 169 -5.94 -14.95 -8.67
C LEU A 169 -5.77 -14.36 -10.09
N PRO A 170 -4.51 -14.13 -10.54
CA PRO A 170 -4.24 -13.74 -11.92
C PRO A 170 -4.95 -14.65 -12.92
N GLY A 171 -5.54 -14.08 -13.97
CA GLY A 171 -6.22 -14.85 -15.01
C GLY A 171 -7.56 -15.51 -14.63
N SER A 172 -8.12 -15.25 -13.44
CA SER A 172 -9.43 -15.80 -13.05
C SER A 172 -10.61 -15.32 -13.91
N LEU A 173 -10.48 -14.18 -14.61
CA LEU A 173 -11.52 -13.67 -15.51
C LEU A 173 -11.49 -14.32 -16.91
N ILE A 174 -10.37 -14.94 -17.28
CA ILE A 174 -10.18 -15.58 -18.59
C ILE A 174 -10.25 -17.11 -18.53
N THR A 175 -10.11 -17.70 -17.34
CA THR A 175 -10.22 -19.14 -17.13
C THR A 175 -11.60 -19.45 -16.53
N PRO A 176 -12.52 -20.11 -17.26
CA PRO A 176 -13.79 -20.54 -16.67
C PRO A 176 -13.50 -21.48 -15.51
N GLN A 177 -14.05 -21.18 -14.32
CA GLN A 177 -14.04 -22.06 -13.16
C GLN A 177 -14.68 -23.41 -13.54
N GLN A 178 -13.86 -24.39 -13.90
CA GLN A 178 -14.27 -25.79 -13.95
C GLN A 178 -13.81 -26.45 -12.67
N THR A 179 -14.50 -26.19 -11.56
CA THR A 179 -14.50 -27.14 -10.44
C THR A 179 -15.53 -28.22 -10.78
N PRO A 180 -15.15 -29.50 -10.93
CA PRO A 180 -16.14 -30.56 -11.05
C PRO A 180 -16.92 -30.62 -9.74
N ALA A 181 -18.20 -30.25 -9.78
CA ALA A 181 -19.10 -30.43 -8.66
C ALA A 181 -19.21 -31.93 -8.35
N ALA A 182 -18.94 -32.32 -7.10
CA ALA A 182 -19.32 -33.64 -6.63
C ALA A 182 -20.84 -33.82 -6.78
N PRO A 183 -21.36 -35.04 -7.06
CA PRO A 183 -22.78 -35.24 -7.30
C PRO A 183 -23.60 -34.81 -6.07
N GLY A 184 -24.38 -33.74 -6.19
CA GLY A 184 -25.28 -33.23 -5.15
C GLY A 184 -24.92 -31.88 -4.51
N GLN A 185 -23.81 -31.23 -4.89
CA GLN A 185 -23.50 -29.86 -4.46
C GLN A 185 -23.76 -28.85 -5.58
N GLN A 186 -24.42 -27.73 -5.26
CA GLN A 186 -24.53 -26.59 -6.17
C GLN A 186 -23.10 -26.08 -6.50
N PRO A 187 -22.79 -25.76 -7.77
CA PRO A 187 -21.49 -25.18 -8.11
C PRO A 187 -21.30 -23.87 -7.34
N SER A 188 -20.28 -23.79 -6.49
CA SER A 188 -19.88 -22.54 -5.83
C SER A 188 -19.28 -21.61 -6.89
N THR A 189 -20.00 -20.54 -7.25
CA THR A 189 -19.58 -19.54 -8.25
C THR A 189 -18.55 -18.53 -7.72
N GLN A 190 -17.90 -18.81 -6.58
CA GLN A 190 -16.87 -17.95 -6.02
C GLN A 190 -15.51 -18.58 -6.31
N ALA A 191 -14.66 -17.83 -7.01
CA ALA A 191 -13.22 -18.10 -7.04
C ALA A 191 -12.73 -18.20 -5.57
N PRO A 192 -11.92 -19.20 -5.21
CA PRO A 192 -11.38 -19.28 -3.87
C PRO A 192 -10.61 -17.99 -3.59
N SER A 193 -11.08 -17.19 -2.64
CA SER A 193 -10.45 -15.94 -2.27
C SER A 193 -9.25 -16.26 -1.38
N VAL A 194 -8.06 -15.88 -1.84
CA VAL A 194 -6.81 -16.19 -1.13
C VAL A 194 -6.35 -14.93 -0.41
N LYS A 195 -6.37 -14.96 0.92
CA LYS A 195 -5.85 -13.87 1.74
C LYS A 195 -4.32 -13.92 1.72
N ARG A 196 -3.72 -13.03 0.94
CA ARG A 196 -2.26 -12.86 0.83
C ARG A 196 -1.87 -11.41 0.94
N PHE A 197 -0.70 -11.16 1.49
CA PHE A 197 -0.07 -9.85 1.46
C PHE A 197 1.46 -10.00 1.46
N ALA A 198 2.15 -8.96 1.02
CA ALA A 198 3.60 -8.86 1.08
C ALA A 198 4.02 -7.90 2.20
N SER A 199 5.14 -8.19 2.86
CA SER A 199 5.77 -7.31 3.83
C SER A 199 7.22 -7.03 3.45
N ALA A 200 7.69 -5.83 3.79
CA ALA A 200 9.06 -5.38 3.59
C ALA A 200 9.72 -5.05 4.94
N GLY A 201 10.95 -5.50 5.15
CA GLY A 201 11.66 -5.35 6.42
C GLY A 201 13.04 -4.71 6.35
N CYS A 202 13.55 -4.38 7.53
CA CYS A 202 14.92 -3.91 7.77
C CYS A 202 15.97 -5.03 7.71
N ASP A 203 15.56 -6.28 7.47
CA ASP A 203 16.43 -7.43 7.23
C ASP A 203 16.73 -7.63 5.74
N ASN A 204 16.40 -6.65 4.90
CA ASN A 204 16.59 -6.63 3.44
C ASN A 204 15.70 -7.63 2.68
N LEU A 205 14.77 -8.27 3.37
CA LEU A 205 13.88 -9.28 2.81
C LEU A 205 12.51 -8.71 2.49
N VAL A 206 11.87 -9.35 1.52
CA VAL A 206 10.44 -9.18 1.24
C VAL A 206 9.79 -10.54 1.40
N LYS A 207 8.75 -10.61 2.22
CA LYS A 207 8.09 -11.87 2.56
C LYS A 207 6.65 -11.86 2.09
N ILE A 208 6.16 -13.00 1.64
CA ILE A 208 4.77 -13.20 1.26
C ILE A 208 4.09 -14.07 2.29
N TRP A 209 2.96 -13.59 2.79
CA TRP A 209 2.18 -14.24 3.82
C TRP A 209 0.87 -14.73 3.22
N GLY A 210 0.50 -15.97 3.54
CA GLY A 210 -0.79 -16.55 3.22
C GLY A 210 -1.54 -16.91 4.49
N TYR A 211 -2.85 -16.66 4.51
CA TYR A 211 -3.70 -17.14 5.60
C TYR A 211 -4.08 -18.61 5.38
N ARG A 212 -3.86 -19.42 6.40
CA ARG A 212 -4.20 -20.85 6.43
C ARG A 212 -5.48 -21.05 7.23
N GLU A 213 -6.56 -21.46 6.58
CA GLU A 213 -7.85 -21.68 7.25
C GLU A 213 -7.82 -22.88 8.20
N ASP A 214 -6.99 -23.88 7.92
CA ASP A 214 -6.80 -25.08 8.73
C ASP A 214 -6.13 -24.78 10.08
N SER A 215 -5.11 -23.93 10.09
CA SER A 215 -4.42 -23.50 11.31
C SER A 215 -4.95 -22.17 11.87
N GLN A 216 -5.87 -21.52 11.17
CA GLN A 216 -6.38 -20.16 11.44
C GLN A 216 -5.25 -19.14 11.69
N SER A 217 -4.14 -19.29 10.97
CA SER A 217 -2.94 -18.49 11.19
C SER A 217 -2.31 -18.00 9.89
N TRP A 218 -1.55 -16.92 10.02
CA TRP A 218 -0.71 -16.41 8.95
C TRP A 218 0.60 -17.19 8.90
N VAL A 219 0.94 -17.69 7.71
CA VAL A 219 2.19 -18.41 7.48
C VAL A 219 2.99 -17.72 6.39
N GLU A 220 4.31 -17.73 6.56
CA GLU A 220 5.24 -17.31 5.52
C GLU A 220 5.19 -18.35 4.39
N GLU A 221 4.78 -17.93 3.20
CA GLU A 221 4.74 -18.80 2.01
C GLU A 221 6.01 -18.71 1.19
N GLU A 222 6.57 -17.50 1.04
CA GLU A 222 7.73 -17.23 0.19
C GLU A 222 8.59 -16.12 0.81
N THR A 223 9.91 -16.22 0.63
CA THR A 223 10.87 -15.16 0.94
C THR A 223 11.60 -14.75 -0.34
N LEU A 224 11.58 -13.46 -0.64
CA LEU A 224 12.16 -12.85 -1.83
C LEU A 224 13.47 -12.15 -1.46
N GLU A 225 14.57 -12.64 -2.01
CA GLU A 225 15.93 -12.14 -1.75
C GLU A 225 16.50 -11.37 -2.94
N GLY A 226 16.91 -10.12 -2.70
CA GLY A 226 17.51 -9.30 -3.76
C GLY A 226 18.06 -7.94 -3.30
N HIS A 227 17.44 -7.32 -2.30
CA HIS A 227 17.93 -6.05 -1.76
C HIS A 227 19.15 -6.24 -0.86
N THR A 228 20.00 -5.22 -0.81
CA THR A 228 21.24 -5.23 -0.01
C THR A 228 21.19 -4.32 1.21
N ASP A 229 20.09 -3.60 1.38
CA ASP A 229 19.81 -2.70 2.50
C ASP A 229 18.29 -2.64 2.74
N TRP A 230 17.86 -1.92 3.77
CA TRP A 230 16.49 -1.89 4.27
C TRP A 230 15.47 -1.65 3.16
N VAL A 231 14.47 -2.53 3.08
CA VAL A 231 13.36 -2.36 2.14
C VAL A 231 12.38 -1.35 2.75
N ARG A 232 12.23 -0.21 2.08
CA ARG A 232 11.41 0.92 2.55
C ARG A 232 9.93 0.73 2.27
N ASP A 233 9.62 0.17 1.10
CA ASP A 233 8.23 0.03 0.67
C ASP A 233 8.02 -1.20 -0.20
N VAL A 234 6.81 -1.74 -0.15
CA VAL A 234 6.36 -2.85 -1.00
C VAL A 234 4.96 -2.55 -1.51
N ALA A 235 4.73 -2.75 -2.80
CA ALA A 235 3.44 -2.54 -3.43
C ALA A 235 3.09 -3.72 -4.33
N TRP A 236 2.02 -4.44 -3.99
CA TRP A 236 1.44 -5.47 -4.84
C TRP A 236 0.52 -4.82 -5.87
N ALA A 237 0.70 -5.14 -7.15
CA ALA A 237 -0.12 -4.57 -8.20
C ALA A 237 -1.58 -5.06 -8.13
N PRO A 238 -2.57 -4.18 -8.35
CA PRO A 238 -3.96 -4.59 -8.52
C PRO A 238 -4.10 -5.37 -9.84
N ASN A 239 -4.19 -6.70 -9.76
CA ASN A 239 -4.23 -7.62 -10.91
C ASN A 239 -5.56 -7.62 -11.70
N ILE A 240 -6.20 -6.47 -11.90
CA ILE A 240 -7.46 -6.39 -12.64
C ILE A 240 -7.19 -6.73 -14.12
N GLY A 241 -7.35 -8.00 -14.48
CA GLY A 241 -7.18 -8.51 -15.85
C GLY A 241 -5.75 -8.88 -16.27
N LEU A 242 -4.77 -8.82 -15.36
CA LEU A 242 -3.40 -9.25 -15.67
C LEU A 242 -3.26 -10.78 -15.54
N ALA A 243 -2.49 -11.37 -16.46
CA ALA A 243 -2.20 -12.80 -16.47
C ALA A 243 -1.15 -13.22 -15.42
N ARG A 244 -0.39 -12.26 -14.89
CA ARG A 244 0.71 -12.47 -13.93
C ARG A 244 0.62 -11.49 -12.77
N SER A 245 1.17 -11.89 -11.63
CA SER A 245 1.30 -11.03 -10.45
C SER A 245 2.54 -10.15 -10.54
N TYR A 246 2.43 -8.91 -10.08
CA TYR A 246 3.54 -7.99 -9.93
C TYR A 246 3.64 -7.49 -8.49
N ILE A 247 4.87 -7.40 -7.98
CA ILE A 247 5.21 -6.69 -6.75
C ILE A 247 6.36 -5.75 -7.07
N ALA A 248 6.27 -4.49 -6.63
CA ALA A 248 7.38 -3.55 -6.66
C ALA A 248 7.91 -3.36 -5.25
N THR A 249 9.23 -3.30 -5.09
CA THR A 249 9.88 -3.06 -3.80
C THR A 249 10.92 -1.97 -3.93
N ALA A 250 10.88 -1.01 -3.01
CA ALA A 250 11.82 0.11 -2.92
C ALA A 250 12.77 -0.07 -1.74
N SER A 251 14.05 0.24 -1.91
CA SER A 251 15.05 0.04 -0.86
C SER A 251 15.97 1.25 -0.65
N GLN A 252 16.51 1.30 0.56
CA GLN A 252 17.60 2.16 0.97
C GLN A 252 18.87 1.96 0.12
N ASP A 253 19.01 0.78 -0.50
CA ASP A 253 20.12 0.45 -1.41
C ASP A 253 20.07 1.21 -2.75
N LYS A 254 19.11 2.11 -2.94
CA LYS A 254 18.86 2.91 -4.15
C LYS A 254 18.43 2.08 -5.35
N SER A 255 17.78 0.94 -5.15
CA SER A 255 17.18 0.17 -6.24
C SER A 255 15.68 -0.04 -6.04
N VAL A 256 15.02 -0.26 -7.17
CA VAL A 256 13.66 -0.79 -7.22
C VAL A 256 13.71 -2.14 -7.91
N LEU A 257 13.15 -3.16 -7.25
CA LEU A 257 13.00 -4.49 -7.82
C LEU A 257 11.53 -4.73 -8.15
N ILE A 258 11.30 -5.26 -9.35
CA ILE A 258 10.01 -5.75 -9.82
C ILE A 258 10.05 -7.28 -9.76
N TRP A 259 9.11 -7.85 -9.01
CA TRP A 259 8.93 -9.28 -8.85
C TRP A 259 7.72 -9.70 -9.66
N THR A 260 7.90 -10.65 -10.58
CA THR A 260 6.82 -11.17 -11.41
C THR A 260 6.60 -12.66 -11.15
N LYS A 261 5.34 -13.09 -11.19
CA LYS A 261 4.96 -14.50 -11.06
C LYS A 261 3.85 -14.82 -12.05
N ASP A 262 4.19 -15.60 -13.07
CA ASP A 262 3.28 -15.94 -14.19
C ASP A 262 2.14 -16.87 -13.77
N SER A 263 2.41 -17.80 -12.87
CA SER A 263 1.42 -18.74 -12.35
C SER A 263 1.65 -19.01 -10.87
N PRO A 264 0.63 -19.45 -10.11
CA PRO A 264 0.79 -19.77 -8.69
C PRO A 264 1.92 -20.76 -8.38
N THR A 265 2.26 -21.64 -9.35
CA THR A 265 3.31 -22.65 -9.24
C THR A 265 4.66 -22.22 -9.81
N SER A 266 4.71 -21.15 -10.59
CA SER A 266 5.97 -20.62 -11.13
C SER A 266 6.81 -20.00 -10.01
N PRO A 267 8.15 -19.99 -10.10
CA PRO A 267 8.96 -19.19 -9.18
C PRO A 267 8.76 -17.69 -9.42
N TRP A 268 9.04 -16.88 -8.40
CA TRP A 268 9.14 -15.43 -8.58
C TRP A 268 10.39 -15.08 -9.39
N VAL A 269 10.24 -14.23 -10.40
CA VAL A 269 11.33 -13.68 -11.20
C VAL A 269 11.58 -12.24 -10.77
N LYS A 270 12.84 -11.87 -10.58
CA LYS A 270 13.24 -10.51 -10.19
C LYS A 270 13.86 -9.75 -11.36
N THR A 271 13.41 -8.51 -11.53
CA THR A 271 13.92 -7.57 -12.52
C THR A 271 14.20 -6.24 -11.85
N ALA A 272 15.43 -5.73 -11.95
CA ALA A 272 15.78 -4.42 -11.41
C ALA A 272 15.41 -3.31 -12.41
N LEU A 273 14.83 -2.22 -11.91
CA LEU A 273 14.66 -1.02 -12.72
C LEU A 273 16.01 -0.35 -12.95
N ASP A 274 16.25 0.12 -14.17
CA ASP A 274 17.48 0.83 -14.54
C ASP A 274 17.20 2.28 -14.95
N PRO A 275 17.37 3.25 -14.03
CA PRO A 275 17.14 4.66 -14.31
C PRO A 275 18.25 5.29 -15.15
N SER A 276 19.40 4.61 -15.32
CA SER A 276 20.49 5.13 -16.16
C SER A 276 20.11 5.19 -17.65
N SER A 277 19.18 4.33 -18.08
CA SER A 277 18.66 4.35 -19.44
C SER A 277 17.81 5.60 -19.77
N SER A 278 17.26 6.28 -18.76
CA SER A 278 16.36 7.44 -18.92
C SER A 278 16.92 8.77 -18.41
N LEU A 279 17.93 8.77 -17.51
CA LEU A 279 18.52 9.97 -16.89
C LEU A 279 19.65 10.63 -17.71
N ALA A 280 19.70 10.39 -19.03
CA ALA A 280 20.82 10.78 -19.89
C ALA A 280 21.02 12.31 -20.12
N SER A 281 20.34 13.21 -19.39
CA SER A 281 20.26 14.63 -19.79
C SER A 281 20.59 15.70 -18.73
N ALA A 282 21.20 15.38 -17.59
CA ALA A 282 21.54 16.42 -16.62
C ALA A 282 22.90 16.22 -15.93
N GLY A 283 23.99 16.56 -16.63
CA GLY A 283 25.27 17.13 -16.15
C GLY A 283 25.97 16.68 -14.86
N GLY A 284 25.44 15.72 -14.11
CA GLY A 284 25.97 15.19 -12.86
C GLY A 284 26.63 13.83 -13.04
N ALA A 285 27.36 13.38 -12.02
CA ALA A 285 27.93 12.05 -11.97
C ALA A 285 26.83 11.00 -12.23
N GLN A 286 27.01 10.19 -13.27
CA GLN A 286 26.07 9.12 -13.58
C GLN A 286 26.02 8.14 -12.40
N PRO A 287 24.83 7.82 -11.86
CA PRO A 287 24.71 6.79 -10.84
C PRO A 287 25.21 5.45 -11.41
N PRO A 288 25.65 4.51 -10.54
CA PRO A 288 25.96 3.16 -10.97
C PRO A 288 24.77 2.56 -11.74
N ALA A 289 25.04 1.77 -12.78
CA ALA A 289 23.98 1.11 -13.56
C ALA A 289 22.98 0.38 -12.64
N GLY A 290 21.68 0.57 -12.87
CA GLY A 290 20.62 -0.02 -12.03
C GLY A 290 20.38 0.64 -10.67
N LYS A 291 20.98 1.81 -10.39
CA LYS A 291 20.76 2.55 -9.13
C LYS A 291 20.18 3.94 -9.36
N PHE A 292 19.23 4.31 -8.51
CA PHE A 292 18.66 5.65 -8.41
C PHE A 292 19.66 6.62 -7.79
N PRO A 293 19.53 7.93 -8.05
CA PRO A 293 20.45 8.94 -7.50
C PRO A 293 20.43 8.96 -5.95
N ASP A 294 19.27 8.73 -5.36
CA ASP A 294 19.08 8.67 -3.91
C ASP A 294 18.21 7.47 -3.49
N VAL A 295 17.95 7.37 -2.19
CA VAL A 295 17.07 6.39 -1.56
C VAL A 295 15.69 6.43 -2.20
N VAL A 296 15.14 5.25 -2.47
CA VAL A 296 13.76 5.14 -2.95
C VAL A 296 12.85 4.89 -1.77
N TRP A 297 11.88 5.78 -1.57
CA TRP A 297 11.04 5.80 -0.37
C TRP A 297 9.70 5.12 -0.56
N ARG A 298 9.04 5.33 -1.71
CA ARG A 298 7.69 4.82 -1.97
C ARG A 298 7.54 4.29 -3.38
N VAL A 299 6.73 3.26 -3.53
CA VAL A 299 6.30 2.68 -4.80
C VAL A 299 4.78 2.53 -4.80
N SER A 300 4.12 2.87 -5.91
CA SER A 300 2.67 2.70 -6.02
C SER A 300 2.25 2.34 -7.44
N TRP A 301 1.29 1.41 -7.54
CA TRP A 301 0.75 0.95 -8.80
C TRP A 301 -0.50 1.74 -9.18
N SER A 302 -0.64 2.04 -10.47
CA SER A 302 -1.92 2.49 -11.01
C SER A 302 -2.94 1.34 -10.99
N LEU A 303 -4.22 1.71 -10.83
CA LEU A 303 -5.32 0.73 -10.73
C LEU A 303 -5.56 -0.07 -12.01
N SER A 304 -5.22 0.45 -13.19
CA SER A 304 -5.64 -0.12 -14.48
C SER A 304 -4.56 -0.19 -15.55
N ALA A 305 -3.49 0.61 -15.47
CA ALA A 305 -2.55 0.77 -16.58
C ALA A 305 -1.21 0.05 -16.38
N ASN A 306 -1.06 -0.72 -15.30
CA ASN A 306 0.21 -1.34 -14.89
C ASN A 306 1.38 -0.32 -14.89
N LEU A 307 1.08 0.92 -14.50
CA LEU A 307 2.06 1.99 -14.35
C LEU A 307 2.54 1.97 -12.91
N LEU A 308 3.85 2.10 -12.74
CA LEU A 308 4.47 2.20 -11.43
C LEU A 308 4.96 3.63 -11.21
N SER A 309 4.56 4.25 -10.12
CA SER A 309 5.20 5.47 -9.63
C SER A 309 6.27 5.13 -8.60
N VAL A 310 7.39 5.84 -8.67
CA VAL A 310 8.55 5.66 -7.80
C VAL A 310 8.95 7.01 -7.24
N SER A 311 8.87 7.17 -5.92
CA SER A 311 9.27 8.40 -5.22
C SER A 311 10.69 8.25 -4.67
N CYS A 312 11.59 9.10 -5.13
CA CYS A 312 13.00 9.09 -4.78
C CYS A 312 13.35 10.26 -3.85
N GLY A 313 14.40 10.10 -3.04
CA GLY A 313 14.87 11.09 -2.06
C GLY A 313 15.42 12.38 -2.67
N ASP A 314 15.60 12.42 -4.00
CA ASP A 314 16.00 13.62 -4.75
C ASP A 314 14.84 14.60 -5.01
N GLY A 315 13.67 14.35 -4.42
CA GLY A 315 12.47 15.17 -4.59
C GLY A 315 11.72 14.91 -5.90
N LYS A 316 12.04 13.80 -6.59
CA LYS A 316 11.41 13.45 -7.87
C LYS A 316 10.51 12.22 -7.74
N VAL A 317 9.45 12.23 -8.54
CA VAL A 317 8.60 11.07 -8.78
C VAL A 317 8.75 10.66 -10.23
N THR A 318 9.18 9.42 -10.46
CA THR A 318 9.33 8.85 -11.81
C THR A 318 8.21 7.85 -12.07
N LEU A 319 7.70 7.84 -13.30
CA LEU A 319 6.67 6.91 -13.76
C LEU A 319 7.27 5.88 -14.71
N TRP A 320 6.93 4.62 -14.50
CA TRP A 320 7.51 3.48 -15.20
C TRP A 320 6.44 2.59 -15.80
N LYS A 321 6.76 2.01 -16.97
CA LYS A 321 5.89 1.07 -17.67
C LYS A 321 6.69 -0.08 -18.26
N GLU A 322 6.10 -1.27 -18.26
CA GLU A 322 6.64 -2.44 -18.96
C GLU A 322 6.37 -2.34 -20.47
N ASP A 323 7.40 -2.55 -21.27
CA ASP A 323 7.32 -2.67 -22.73
C ASP A 323 6.80 -4.07 -23.16
N SER A 324 6.59 -4.29 -24.46
CA SER A 324 6.15 -5.58 -24.98
C SER A 324 7.21 -6.70 -24.90
N LYS A 325 8.45 -6.36 -24.56
CA LYS A 325 9.58 -7.29 -24.39
C LYS A 325 9.83 -7.63 -22.92
N GLY A 326 9.10 -7.01 -21.99
CA GLY A 326 9.27 -7.19 -20.55
C GLY A 326 10.31 -6.29 -19.89
N ASN A 327 10.86 -5.31 -20.62
CA ASN A 327 11.75 -4.30 -20.04
C ASN A 327 10.93 -3.14 -19.48
N TRP A 328 11.49 -2.44 -18.50
CA TRP A 328 10.84 -1.29 -17.90
C TRP A 328 11.47 0.00 -18.40
N GLU A 329 10.63 0.92 -18.88
CA GLU A 329 11.03 2.25 -19.33
C GLU A 329 10.40 3.35 -18.48
N CYS A 330 11.15 4.42 -18.24
CA CYS A 330 10.64 5.61 -17.59
C CYS A 330 9.84 6.43 -18.61
N VAL A 331 8.54 6.62 -18.34
CA VAL A 331 7.60 7.29 -19.26
C VAL A 331 7.42 8.77 -18.91
N SER A 332 7.67 9.17 -17.66
CA SER A 332 7.52 10.55 -17.22
C SER A 332 8.27 10.80 -15.91
N GLU A 333 8.68 12.05 -15.70
CA GLU A 333 9.26 12.54 -14.45
C GLU A 333 8.44 13.74 -13.98
N VAL A 334 8.04 13.71 -12.71
CA VAL A 334 7.34 14.79 -12.03
C VAL A 334 8.24 15.30 -10.92
N THR A 335 8.57 16.59 -10.98
CA THR A 335 9.32 17.29 -9.94
C THR A 335 8.36 18.13 -9.11
N SER A 336 8.43 18.02 -7.79
CA SER A 336 7.72 18.92 -6.86
C SER A 336 8.32 20.32 -6.85
#